data_AF-A0A1G0H5Q9-F1
#
_entry.id   AF-A0A1G0H5Q9-F1
#
_cell.length_a   1.000
_cell.length_b   1.000
_cell.length_c   1.000
_cell.angle_alpha   90.00
_cell.angle_beta   90.00
_cell.angle_gamma   90.00
#
_symmetry.space_group_name_H-M   'P 1'
#
loop_
_entity.id
_entity.type
_entity.pdbx_description
1 polymer ?
#
loop_
_entity_poly.entity_id
_entity_poly.type
_entity_poly.pdbx_seq_one_letter_code
_entity_poly.pdbx_strand_id
1 'polypeptide(L)'
;MLVASLYKSESAYYFQIATQQLNNAMGRLQSVGDSAGVEEQIIIWNNENKKLLPYGRGVITGVFPVYTVSVYWGDKSIQDCSALVVGLSGCLRHVIKI
;
A
#
# COMPACT_ATOMS: atom_id res chain seq x y z
N MET A 1 -10.36 2.66 29.42
CA MET A 1 -9.11 3.33 28.98
C MET A 1 -8.17 2.40 28.22
N LEU A 2 -7.90 1.18 28.69
CA LEU A 2 -7.02 0.18 28.01
C LEU A 2 -7.44 -0.17 26.57
N VAL A 3 -8.74 -0.25 26.32
CA VAL A 3 -9.27 -0.55 24.98
C VAL A 3 -8.83 0.53 23.98
N ALA A 4 -9.07 1.81 24.28
CA ALA A 4 -8.70 2.90 23.39
C ALA A 4 -7.20 2.98 23.08
N SER A 5 -6.32 2.63 24.03
CA SER A 5 -4.88 2.56 23.78
C SER A 5 -4.48 1.40 22.87
N LEU A 6 -5.13 0.23 23.01
CA LEU A 6 -4.90 -0.92 22.12
C LEU A 6 -5.30 -0.58 20.68
N TYR A 7 -6.48 0.01 20.48
CA TYR A 7 -6.96 0.46 19.17
C TYR A 7 -5.98 1.44 18.48
N LYS A 8 -5.44 2.40 19.25
CA LYS A 8 -4.45 3.35 18.73
C LYS A 8 -3.14 2.66 18.34
N SER A 9 -2.66 1.72 19.17
CA SER A 9 -1.44 0.97 18.89
C SER A 9 -1.57 0.08 17.66
N GLU A 10 -2.71 -0.57 17.49
CA GLU A 10 -3.01 -1.42 16.33
C GLU A 10 -3.12 -0.58 15.05
N SER A 11 -3.80 0.56 15.11
CA SER A 11 -3.87 1.49 13.97
C SER A 11 -2.50 2.00 13.55
N ALA A 12 -1.63 2.34 14.52
CA ALA A 12 -0.26 2.76 14.25
C ALA A 12 0.58 1.62 13.64
N TYR A 13 0.40 0.40 14.13
CA TYR A 13 1.05 -0.79 13.58
C TYR A 13 0.70 -1.00 12.10
N TYR A 14 -0.59 -1.02 11.74
CA TYR A 14 -1.00 -1.19 10.34
C TYR A 14 -0.51 -0.05 9.45
N PHE A 15 -0.51 1.19 9.95
CA PHE A 15 0.05 2.31 9.22
C PHE A 15 1.55 2.15 8.93
N GLN A 16 2.33 1.67 9.90
CA GLN A 16 3.76 1.39 9.71
C GLN A 16 3.99 0.30 8.66
N ILE A 17 3.23 -0.80 8.74
CA ILE A 17 3.30 -1.89 7.75
C ILE A 17 2.91 -1.40 6.36
N ALA A 18 1.83 -0.64 6.23
CA ALA A 18 1.39 -0.06 4.96
C ALA A 18 2.46 0.87 4.37
N THR A 19 3.13 1.67 5.21
CA THR A 19 4.22 2.55 4.77
C THR A 19 5.41 1.74 4.25
N GLN A 20 5.79 0.66 4.93
CA GLN A 20 6.84 -0.25 4.48
C GLN A 20 6.48 -0.93 3.15
N GLN A 21 5.23 -1.37 2.99
CA GLN A 21 4.74 -1.97 1.76
C GLN A 21 4.71 -0.98 0.59
N LEU A 22 4.38 0.28 0.85
CA LEU A 22 4.44 1.35 -0.16
C LEU A 22 5.89 1.58 -0.63
N ASN A 23 6.84 1.67 0.31
CA ASN A 23 8.27 1.80 0.00
C ASN A 23 8.81 0.59 -0.75
N ASN A 24 8.38 -0.62 -0.37
CA ASN A 24 8.75 -1.85 -1.06
C ASN A 24 8.29 -1.84 -2.52
N ALA A 25 7.03 -1.47 -2.79
CA ALA A 25 6.52 -1.36 -4.14
C ALA A 25 7.29 -0.33 -4.97
N MET A 26 7.58 0.85 -4.39
CA MET A 26 8.40 1.86 -5.07
C MET A 26 9.79 1.35 -5.42
N GLY A 27 10.47 0.66 -4.50
CA GLY A 27 11.79 0.07 -4.74
C GLY A 27 11.75 -1.03 -5.82
N ARG A 28 10.71 -1.88 -5.83
CA ARG A 28 10.50 -2.88 -6.90
C ARG A 28 10.37 -2.23 -8.26
N LEU A 29 9.53 -1.20 -8.37
CA LEU A 29 9.32 -0.50 -9.63
C LEU A 29 10.61 0.17 -10.13
N GLN A 30 11.36 0.83 -9.24
CA GLN A 30 12.66 1.43 -9.58
C GLN A 30 13.67 0.38 -10.05
N SER A 31 13.64 -0.82 -9.47
CA SER A 31 14.54 -1.92 -9.86
C SER A 31 14.18 -2.57 -11.19
N VAL A 32 12.90 -2.56 -11.59
CA VAL A 32 12.48 -3.10 -12.91
C VAL A 32 12.96 -2.18 -14.03
N GLY A 33 12.83 -0.86 -13.88
CA GLY A 33 13.35 0.12 -14.84
C GLY A 33 12.61 0.19 -16.19
N ASP A 34 11.58 -0.64 -16.41
CA ASP A 34 10.71 -0.62 -17.58
C ASP A 34 9.25 -1.01 -17.23
N SER A 35 8.38 -1.10 -18.24
CA SER A 35 6.97 -1.49 -18.06
C SER A 35 6.73 -3.00 -18.10
N ALA A 36 7.67 -3.81 -18.59
CA ALA A 36 7.46 -5.23 -18.84
C ALA A 36 7.39 -6.05 -17.53
N GLY A 37 8.17 -5.67 -16.52
CA GLY A 37 8.19 -6.37 -15.22
C GLY A 37 7.15 -5.89 -14.20
N VAL A 38 6.40 -4.83 -14.49
CA VAL A 38 5.53 -4.18 -13.50
C VAL A 38 4.40 -5.09 -13.02
N GLU A 39 3.76 -5.82 -13.93
CA GLU A 39 2.63 -6.71 -13.60
C GLU A 39 3.06 -7.83 -12.62
N GLU A 40 4.20 -8.46 -12.88
CA GLU A 40 4.75 -9.49 -12.01
C GLU A 40 5.05 -8.94 -10.61
N GLN A 41 5.65 -7.75 -10.53
CA GLN A 41 5.93 -7.11 -9.23
C GLN A 41 4.64 -6.79 -8.45
N ILE A 42 3.56 -6.40 -9.14
CA ILE A 42 2.25 -6.16 -8.50
C ILE A 42 1.71 -7.45 -7.88
N ILE A 43 1.83 -8.58 -8.58
CA ILE A 43 1.33 -9.88 -8.09
C ILE A 43 2.10 -10.32 -6.84
N ILE A 44 3.43 -10.26 -6.87
CA ILE A 44 4.29 -10.62 -5.73
C ILE A 44 3.98 -9.72 -4.54
N TRP A 45 3.96 -8.40 -4.76
CA TRP A 45 3.66 -7.42 -3.73
C TRP A 45 2.27 -7.62 -3.11
N ASN A 46 1.25 -7.93 -3.92
CA ASN A 46 -0.08 -8.21 -3.41
C ASN A 46 -0.18 -9.49 -2.57
N ASN A 47 0.63 -10.51 -2.89
CA ASN A 47 0.72 -11.71 -2.06
C ASN A 47 1.36 -11.43 -0.70
N GLU A 48 2.26 -10.45 -0.61
CA GLU A 48 2.85 -9.98 0.65
C GLU A 48 1.84 -9.15 1.45
N ASN A 49 1.16 -8.19 0.81
CA ASN A 49 0.15 -7.35 1.44
C ASN A 49 -0.94 -8.16 2.14
N LYS A 50 -1.46 -9.20 1.50
CA LYS A 50 -2.50 -10.09 2.09
C LYS A 50 -2.06 -10.80 3.37
N LYS A 51 -0.75 -11.00 3.56
CA LYS A 51 -0.20 -11.66 4.75
C LYS A 51 0.07 -10.69 5.89
N LEU A 52 0.37 -9.44 5.57
CA LEU A 52 0.86 -8.44 6.51
C LEU A 52 -0.21 -7.43 6.96
N LEU A 53 -1.23 -7.21 6.12
CA LEU A 53 -2.30 -6.26 6.37
C LEU A 53 -3.66 -6.98 6.34
N PRO A 54 -4.61 -6.60 7.21
CA PRO A 54 -5.97 -7.12 7.14
C PRO A 54 -6.56 -6.76 5.77
N TYR A 55 -7.01 -7.76 5.00
CA TYR A 55 -7.52 -7.57 3.64
C TYR A 55 -6.58 -6.73 2.75
N GLY A 56 -5.26 -6.84 2.98
CA GLY A 56 -4.24 -6.03 2.34
C GLY A 56 -4.25 -6.15 0.82
N ARG A 57 -4.21 -5.00 0.14
CA ARG A 57 -4.16 -4.93 -1.33
C ARG A 57 -3.38 -3.72 -1.80
N GLY A 58 -2.78 -3.86 -2.97
CA GLY A 58 -1.95 -2.89 -3.63
C GLY A 58 -2.40 -2.68 -5.07
N VAL A 59 -2.44 -1.44 -5.51
CA VAL A 59 -2.84 -1.03 -6.85
C VAL A 59 -1.76 -0.11 -7.40
N ILE A 60 -1.32 -0.39 -8.62
CA ILE A 60 -0.41 0.47 -9.37
C ILE A 60 -1.13 0.90 -10.65
N THR A 61 -1.20 2.20 -10.88
CA THR A 61 -1.84 2.81 -12.06
C THR A 61 -0.90 3.83 -12.68
N GLY A 62 -1.20 4.29 -13.90
CA GLY A 62 -0.32 5.18 -14.66
C GLY A 62 0.43 4.44 -15.77
N VAL A 63 1.38 5.13 -16.38
CA VAL A 63 2.15 4.62 -17.52
C VAL A 63 3.61 5.01 -17.35
N PHE A 64 4.53 4.14 -17.76
CA PHE A 64 5.96 4.42 -17.69
C PHE A 64 6.29 5.80 -18.30
N PRO A 65 7.12 6.63 -17.63
CA PRO A 65 7.82 6.37 -16.38
C PRO A 65 7.08 6.80 -15.09
N VAL A 66 5.82 7.20 -15.17
CA VAL A 66 5.08 7.78 -14.04
C VAL A 66 3.98 6.83 -13.54
N TYR A 67 4.12 6.39 -12.30
CA TYR A 67 3.18 5.49 -11.66
C TYR A 67 2.59 6.11 -10.39
N THR A 68 1.33 5.79 -10.13
CA THR A 68 0.68 5.97 -8.84
C THR A 68 0.61 4.63 -8.14
N VAL A 69 1.25 4.52 -6.98
CA VAL A 69 1.24 3.35 -6.12
C VAL A 69 0.26 3.61 -4.97
N SER A 70 -0.63 2.67 -4.69
CA SER A 70 -1.57 2.77 -3.58
C SER A 70 -1.69 1.45 -2.85
N VAL A 71 -1.69 1.49 -1.51
CA VAL A 71 -1.91 0.34 -0.63
C VAL A 71 -3.13 0.58 0.23
N TYR A 72 -3.91 -0.47 0.48
CA TYR A 72 -5.17 -0.44 1.21
C TYR A 72 -5.19 -1.59 2.21
N TRP A 73 -5.87 -1.36 3.34
CA TRP A 73 -6.12 -2.38 4.36
C TRP A 73 -7.48 -2.19 5.02
N GLY A 74 -7.97 -3.26 5.65
CA GLY A 74 -9.29 -3.36 6.23
C GLY A 74 -10.38 -3.22 5.17
N ASP A 75 -11.47 -2.54 5.53
CA ASP A 75 -12.65 -2.41 4.69
C ASP A 75 -12.57 -1.24 3.69
N LYS A 76 -11.39 -0.62 3.52
CA LYS A 76 -11.27 0.57 2.66
C LYS A 76 -11.29 0.26 1.19
N SER A 77 -12.33 0.72 0.49
CA SER A 77 -12.52 0.67 -0.97
C SER A 77 -11.34 1.28 -1.75
N ILE A 78 -11.05 0.73 -2.94
CA ILE A 78 -10.08 1.31 -3.89
C ILE A 78 -10.51 2.74 -4.28
N GLN A 79 -11.81 2.99 -4.34
CA GLN A 79 -12.40 4.27 -4.75
C GLN A 79 -12.21 5.37 -3.69
N ASP A 80 -11.96 5.01 -2.43
CA ASP A 80 -11.96 5.95 -1.30
C ASP A 80 -10.57 6.55 -0.99
N CYS A 81 -9.53 6.21 -1.76
CA CYS A 81 -8.17 6.69 -1.50
C CYS A 81 -7.84 8.01 -2.21
N SER A 82 -8.69 9.00 -1.97
CA SER A 82 -8.46 10.39 -2.38
C SER A 82 -7.58 11.15 -1.39
N ALA A 83 -7.58 10.74 -0.12
CA ALA A 83 -6.79 11.32 0.97
C ALA A 83 -6.18 10.24 1.86
N LEU A 84 -5.12 10.60 2.59
CA LEU A 84 -4.51 9.74 3.60
C LEU A 84 -5.56 9.38 4.67
N VAL A 85 -5.86 8.09 4.81
CA VAL A 85 -6.75 7.59 5.87
C VAL A 85 -6.00 6.61 6.75
N VAL A 86 -5.91 6.91 8.04
CA VAL A 86 -5.19 6.11 9.04
C VAL A 86 -6.16 5.62 10.12
N GLY A 87 -6.15 4.31 10.38
CA GLY A 87 -7.01 3.63 11.33
C GLY A 87 -6.89 2.11 11.18
N LEU A 88 -7.86 1.37 11.72
CA LEU A 88 -7.96 -0.08 11.50
C LEU A 88 -8.22 -0.45 10.03
N SER A 89 -8.78 0.49 9.27
CA SER A 89 -8.86 0.43 7.82
C SER A 89 -8.30 1.74 7.27
N GLY A 90 -7.61 1.68 6.14
CA GLY A 90 -6.96 2.87 5.60
C GLY A 90 -6.35 2.64 4.24
N CYS A 91 -5.71 3.69 3.74
CA CYS A 91 -4.96 3.63 2.51
C CYS A 91 -3.82 4.66 2.50
N LEU A 92 -2.75 4.32 1.78
CA LEU A 92 -1.68 5.24 1.42
C LEU A 92 -1.57 5.32 -0.10
N ARG A 93 -1.23 6.50 -0.60
CA ARG A 93 -1.04 6.76 -2.02
C ARG A 93 0.21 7.61 -2.25
N HIS A 94 1.00 7.25 -3.24
CA HIS A 94 2.16 8.02 -3.67
C HIS A 94 2.32 7.99 -5.19
N VAL A 95 2.83 9.07 -5.75
CA VAL A 95 3.18 9.16 -7.17
C VAL A 95 4.70 9.10 -7.28
N ILE A 96 5.20 8.18 -8.10
CA ILE A 96 6.63 7.99 -8.35
C ILE A 96 6.91 8.18 -9.84
N LYS A 97 8.05 8.81 -10.13
CA LYS A 97 8.64 8.85 -11.47
C LYS A 97 9.91 8.00 -11.47
N ILE A 98 10.00 7.10 -12.43
CA ILE A 98 11.11 6.14 -12.61
C ILE A 98 12.08 6.68 -13.66
#